data_AF-C6DYD6-F1
#
_entry.id   AF-C6DYD6-F1
#
_cell.length_a   1.000
_cell.length_b   1.000
_cell.length_c   1.000
_cell.angle_alpha   90.00
_cell.angle_beta   90.00
_cell.angle_gamma   90.00
#
_symmetry.space_group_name_H-M   'P 1'
#
loop_
_entity.id
_entity.type
_entity.pdbx_description
1 polymer ?
#
loop_
_entity_poly.entity_id
_entity_poly.type
_entity_poly.pdbx_seq_one_letter_code
_entity_poly.pdbx_strand_id
1 'polypeptide(L)' 'MKKLLSLAAVTLLTSSFLDPLIYSGLDKPIPWGRDVSMAVAGAVCLYLLVKYRHDL' A
#
# COMPACT_ATOMS: atom_id res chain seq x y z
N MET A 1 4.48 -2.18 -18.08
CA MET A 1 5.02 -1.81 -16.74
C MET A 1 4.01 -1.06 -15.87
N LYS A 2 3.31 -0.04 -16.38
CA LYS A 2 2.36 0.80 -15.61
C LYS A 2 1.26 0.02 -14.85
N LYS A 3 0.76 -1.09 -15.44
CA LYS A 3 -0.28 -1.93 -14.82
C LYS A 3 0.20 -2.67 -13.56
N LEU A 4 1.42 -3.22 -13.58
CA LEU A 4 2.00 -3.92 -12.43
C LEU A 4 2.28 -2.96 -11.28
N LEU A 5 2.82 -1.77 -11.59
CA LEU A 5 3.09 -0.74 -10.59
C LEU A 5 1.80 -0.14 -10.00
N SER A 6 0.77 0.03 -10.84
CA SER A 6 -0.57 0.46 -10.41
C SER A 6 -1.23 -0.60 -9.53
N LEU A 7 -1.17 -1.88 -9.94
CA LEU A 7 -1.68 -2.99 -9.16
C LEU A 7 -0.99 -3.06 -7.79
N ALA A 8 0.34 -2.98 -7.75
CA ALA A 8 1.10 -2.97 -6.51
C ALA A 8 0.73 -1.78 -5.62
N ALA A 9 0.63 -0.56 -6.18
CA ALA A 9 0.24 0.62 -5.42
C ALA A 9 -1.15 0.45 -4.78
N VAL A 10 -2.13 -0.01 -5.56
CA VAL A 10 -3.50 -0.21 -5.10
C VAL A 10 -3.57 -1.32 -4.05
N THR A 11 -2.90 -2.45 -4.26
CA THR A 11 -2.95 -3.57 -3.30
C THR A 11 -2.25 -3.23 -2.00
N LEU A 12 -1.08 -2.60 -2.04
CA LEU A 12 -0.34 -2.17 -0.84
C LEU A 12 -1.13 -1.14 -0.03
N LEU A 13 -1.69 -0.12 -0.69
CA LEU A 13 -2.52 0.88 -0.02
C LEU A 13 -3.80 0.27 0.56
N THR A 14 -4.53 -0.50 -0.23
CA THR A 14 -5.77 -1.16 0.23
C THR A 14 -5.48 -2.06 1.43
N SER A 15 -4.41 -2.85 1.37
CA SER A 15 -4.03 -3.74 2.45
C SER A 15 -3.61 -2.98 3.72
N SER A 16 -2.93 -1.82 3.60
CA SER A 16 -2.59 -0.98 4.76
C SER A 16 -3.81 -0.45 5.53
N PHE A 17 -4.97 -0.35 4.88
CA PHE A 17 -6.23 0.03 5.52
C PHE A 17 -7.06 -1.18 5.95
N LEU A 18 -7.04 -2.26 5.17
CA LEU A 18 -7.83 -3.46 5.45
C LEU A 18 -7.28 -4.25 6.62
N ASP A 19 -5.96 -4.33 6.75
CA ASP A 19 -5.27 -5.11 7.77
C ASP A 19 -5.58 -4.59 9.19
N PRO A 20 -5.43 -3.28 9.53
CA PRO A 20 -5.81 -2.79 10.86
C PRO A 20 -7.32 -2.92 11.12
N LEU A 21 -8.16 -2.83 10.08
CA LEU A 21 -9.60 -3.03 10.21
C LEU A 21 -9.95 -4.49 10.57
N ILE A 22 -9.26 -5.46 9.97
CA ILE A 22 -9.42 -6.89 10.28
C ILE A 22 -8.94 -7.17 11.71
N TYR A 23 -7.77 -6.66 12.10
CA TYR A 23 -7.25 -6.86 13.47
C TYR A 23 -8.15 -6.21 14.52
N SER A 24 -8.71 -5.03 14.22
CA SER A 24 -9.70 -4.37 15.07
C SER A 24 -10.99 -5.19 15.22
N GLY A 25 -11.41 -5.93 14.19
CA GLY A 25 -12.57 -6.82 14.26
C GLY A 25 -12.29 -8.17 14.95
N LEU A 26 -11.02 -8.53 15.14
CA LEU A 26 -10.58 -9.76 15.81
C LEU A 26 -10.12 -9.54 17.26
N ASP A 27 -10.29 -8.34 17.82
CA ASP A 27 -9.79 -7.95 19.15
C ASP A 27 -8.29 -8.29 19.36
N LYS A 28 -7.51 -8.23 18.27
CA LYS A 28 -6.07 -8.51 18.29
C LYS A 28 -5.26 -7.23 18.22
N PRO A 29 -4.05 -7.20 18.82
CA PRO A 29 -3.17 -6.06 18.72
C PRO A 29 -2.80 -5.81 17.25
N ILE A 30 -3.02 -4.58 16.80
CA ILE A 30 -2.76 -4.15 15.43
C ILE A 30 -1.23 -4.02 15.24
N PRO A 31 -0.63 -4.71 14.25
CA PRO A 31 0.79 -4.61 13.96
C PRO A 31 1.12 -3.34 13.16
N TRP A 32 0.99 -2.18 13.81
CA TRP A 32 1.17 -0.85 13.22
C TRP A 32 2.45 -0.67 12.39
N GLY A 33 3.56 -1.31 12.78
CA GLY A 33 4.81 -1.24 12.02
C GLY A 33 4.68 -1.83 10.61
N ARG A 34 3.92 -2.92 10.46
CA ARG A 34 3.61 -3.52 9.17
C ARG A 34 2.71 -2.59 8.35
N ASP A 35 1.65 -2.08 8.95
CA ASP A 35 0.67 -1.22 8.26
C ASP A 35 1.31 0.06 7.73
N VAL A 36 2.15 0.70 8.54
CA VAL A 36 2.91 1.89 8.14
C VAL A 36 3.90 1.55 7.02
N SER A 37 4.60 0.42 7.10
CA SER A 37 5.53 0.00 6.04
C SER A 37 4.81 -0.25 4.70
N MET A 38 3.60 -0.83 4.73
CA MET A 38 2.77 -1.07 3.55
C MET A 38 2.20 0.24 2.97
N ALA A 39 1.79 1.18 3.83
CA ALA A 39 1.35 2.50 3.41
C ALA A 39 2.49 3.27 2.71
N VAL A 40 3.69 3.25 3.28
CA VAL A 40 4.89 3.88 2.69
C VAL A 40 5.24 3.21 1.35
N ALA A 41 5.25 1.88 1.28
CA ALA A 41 5.53 1.15 0.04
C ALA A 41 4.50 1.46 -1.08
N GLY A 42 3.21 1.57 -0.73
CA GLY A 42 2.16 1.98 -1.65
C GLY A 42 2.32 3.42 -2.14
N ALA A 43 2.67 4.35 -1.24
CA ALA A 43 2.96 5.74 -1.59
C ALA A 43 4.19 5.88 -2.50
N VAL A 44 5.25 5.08 -2.26
CA VAL A 44 6.44 5.04 -3.12
C VAL A 44 6.07 4.52 -4.52
N CYS A 45 5.23 3.49 -4.62
CA CYS A 45 4.74 3.02 -5.93
C CYS A 45 3.96 4.10 -6.67
N LEU A 46 3.08 4.84 -5.99
CA LEU A 46 2.37 5.99 -6.58
C LEU A 46 3.34 7.09 -7.03
N TYR A 47 4.33 7.43 -6.20
CA TYR A 47 5.33 8.44 -6.53
C TYR A 47 6.12 8.05 -7.80
N LEU A 48 6.56 6.79 -7.89
CA LEU A 48 7.24 6.28 -9.08
C LEU A 48 6.32 6.32 -10.32
N LEU A 49 5.03 6.03 -10.15
CA LEU A 49 4.05 6.08 -11.23
C LEU A 49 3.86 7.50 -11.76
N VAL A 50 3.82 8.50 -10.88
CA VAL A 50 3.73 9.92 -11.25
C VAL A 50 5.04 10.40 -11.88
N LYS A 51 6.18 10.07 -11.27
CA LYS A 51 7.52 10.50 -11.71
C LYS A 51 7.86 9.93 -13.09
N TYR A 52 7.67 8.63 -13.29
CA TYR A 52 7.97 7.95 -14.55
C TYR A 52 6.76 7.87 -15.49
N ARG A 53 5.71 8.69 -15.30
CA ARG A 53 4.52 8.64 -16.18
C ARG A 53 4.84 8.93 -17.64
N HIS A 54 5.87 9.74 -17.89
CA HIS A 54 6.31 10.20 -19.20
C HIS A 54 7.50 9.42 -19.79
N ASP A 55 8.28 8.73 -18.95
CA ASP A 55 9.47 7.96 -19.36
C ASP A 55 9.20 6.46 -19.63
N LEU A 56 8.06 5.93 -19.14
CA LEU A 56 7.62 4.52 -19.31
C LEU A 56 6.50 4.36 -20.33
#